data_AF-L7LQJ4-F1
#
_entry.id   AF-L7LQJ4-F1
#
_cell.length_a   1.000
_cell.length_b   1.000
_cell.length_c   1.000
_cell.angle_alpha   90.00
_cell.angle_beta   90.00
_cell.angle_gamma   90.00
#
_symmetry.space_group_name_H-M   'P 1'
#
loop_
_entity.id
_entity.type
_entity.pdbx_description
1 polymer ?
#
loop_
_entity_poly.entity_id
_entity_poly.type
_entity_poly.pdbx_seq_one_letter_code
_entity_poly.pdbx_strand_id
1 'polypeptide(L)'
;MNTELGGPACDLVSRTGPPVRIQWEPGRNEMVRICDPPIPVLVSMKDVDPSAGALDFKSNKNHPSLRVRAAGLRFEPVEPASLLAWVKLCDGQWRAIVLVELHSSNGRTGLTIPLYVSHTVVRRRNARE
;
A
#
# COMPACT_ATOMS: atom_id res chain seq x y z
N MET A 1 -21.55 14.61 24.00
CA MET A 1 -22.10 14.59 22.63
C MET A 1 -20.92 14.37 21.70
N ASN A 2 -20.59 13.10 21.45
CA ASN A 2 -19.40 12.75 20.70
C ASN A 2 -19.79 12.59 19.23
N THR A 3 -19.29 13.51 18.40
CA THR A 3 -19.29 13.39 16.95
C THR A 3 -18.44 12.17 16.61
N GLU A 4 -19.08 11.06 16.25
CA GLU A 4 -18.41 9.91 15.63
C GLU A 4 -17.84 10.38 14.30
N LEU A 5 -16.57 10.79 14.32
CA LEU A 5 -15.77 10.96 13.12
C LEU A 5 -15.71 9.59 12.46
N GLY A 6 -16.58 9.40 11.46
CA GLY A 6 -16.57 8.23 10.60
C GLY A 6 -15.14 7.97 10.14
N GLY A 7 -14.57 6.85 10.61
CA GLY A 7 -13.40 6.27 9.94
C GLY A 7 -13.72 6.08 8.46
N PRO A 8 -12.71 5.99 7.57
CA PRO A 8 -12.91 6.02 6.12
C PRO A 8 -14.11 5.16 5.76
N ALA A 9 -15.18 5.83 5.33
CA ALA A 9 -16.49 5.24 5.22
C ALA A 9 -16.38 3.98 4.38
N CYS A 10 -16.90 2.89 4.94
CA CYS A 10 -17.00 1.58 4.29
C CYS A 10 -17.97 1.58 3.09
N ASP A 11 -18.05 2.66 2.32
CA ASP A 11 -18.70 2.66 1.00
C ASP A 11 -17.72 2.14 -0.06
N LEU A 12 -17.01 1.06 0.29
CA LEU A 12 -16.28 0.20 -0.64
C LEU A 12 -17.22 -0.87 -1.25
N VAL A 13 -18.53 -0.61 -1.30
CA VAL A 13 -19.50 -1.45 -2.00
C VAL A 13 -19.25 -1.28 -3.51
N SER A 14 -18.42 -2.16 -4.06
CA SER A 14 -18.20 -2.27 -5.50
C SER A 14 -19.53 -2.50 -6.21
N ARG A 15 -19.93 -1.60 -7.12
CA ARG A 15 -21.10 -1.84 -7.99
C ARG A 15 -20.82 -2.86 -9.11
N THR A 16 -19.59 -3.39 -9.24
CA THR A 16 -19.20 -4.24 -10.39
C THR A 16 -18.12 -5.29 -10.09
N GLY A 17 -18.09 -5.90 -8.91
CA GLY A 17 -17.18 -7.03 -8.62
C GLY A 17 -17.70 -7.94 -7.51
N PRO A 18 -17.15 -9.16 -7.32
CA PRO A 18 -17.56 -10.03 -6.22
C PRO A 18 -17.43 -9.29 -4.88
N PRO A 19 -18.35 -9.52 -3.92
CA PRO A 19 -18.35 -8.78 -2.67
C PRO A 19 -17.07 -9.08 -1.89
N VAL A 20 -16.26 -8.05 -1.67
CA VAL A 20 -15.12 -8.14 -0.74
C VAL A 20 -15.71 -8.36 0.65
N ARG A 21 -15.36 -9.47 1.31
CA ARG A 21 -15.85 -9.76 2.65
C ARG A 21 -14.93 -9.07 3.66
N ILE A 22 -15.42 -8.00 4.26
CA ILE A 22 -14.79 -7.41 5.45
C ILE A 22 -15.31 -8.22 6.65
N GLN A 23 -14.45 -9.02 7.28
CA GLN A 23 -14.81 -9.71 8.51
C GLN A 23 -14.90 -8.69 9.65
N TRP A 24 -16.11 -8.40 10.11
CA TRP A 24 -16.38 -7.50 11.23
C TRP A 24 -17.30 -8.22 12.24
N GLU A 25 -16.88 -8.21 13.50
CA GLU A 25 -17.70 -8.60 14.65
C GLU A 25 -17.78 -7.39 15.60
N PRO A 26 -18.96 -6.79 15.82
CA PRO A 26 -19.12 -5.69 16.76
C PRO A 26 -18.63 -6.09 18.15
N GLY A 27 -17.84 -5.23 18.80
CA GLY A 27 -17.29 -5.45 20.15
C GLY A 27 -16.00 -6.30 20.22
N ARG A 28 -15.60 -7.00 19.15
CA ARG A 28 -14.38 -7.83 19.14
C ARG A 28 -13.27 -7.31 18.22
N ASN A 29 -13.65 -6.74 17.07
CA ASN A 29 -12.71 -6.38 15.99
C ASN A 29 -12.84 -4.90 15.55
N GLU A 30 -13.06 -3.96 16.47
CA GLU A 30 -13.08 -2.53 16.12
C GLU A 30 -11.70 -2.00 15.68
N MET A 31 -10.65 -2.70 16.08
CA MET A 31 -9.26 -2.32 15.85
C MET A 31 -8.69 -2.89 14.56
N VAL A 32 -9.31 -3.93 13.97
CA VAL A 32 -8.77 -4.60 12.77
C VAL A 32 -9.89 -4.89 11.78
N ARG A 33 -9.68 -4.55 10.50
CA ARG A 33 -10.57 -4.90 9.39
C ARG A 33 -9.79 -5.72 8.38
N ILE A 34 -10.08 -7.00 8.27
CA ILE A 34 -9.43 -7.91 7.31
C ILE A 34 -10.14 -7.82 5.96
N CYS A 35 -9.37 -7.77 4.89
CA CYS A 35 -9.83 -7.79 3.50
C CYS A 35 -9.56 -9.17 2.90
N ASP A 36 -10.60 -10.00 2.80
CA ASP A 36 -10.53 -11.32 2.17
C ASP A 36 -11.64 -11.45 1.10
N PRO A 37 -11.30 -11.51 -0.19
CA PRO A 37 -9.95 -11.52 -0.75
C PRO A 37 -9.23 -10.16 -0.64
N PRO A 38 -7.88 -10.13 -0.77
CA PRO A 38 -7.12 -8.88 -0.80
C PRO A 38 -7.62 -7.91 -1.87
N ILE A 39 -7.68 -6.61 -1.55
CA ILE A 39 -8.22 -5.59 -2.44
C ILE A 39 -7.08 -4.95 -3.25
N PRO A 40 -7.18 -4.85 -4.59
CA PRO A 40 -6.18 -4.14 -5.38
C PRO A 40 -6.22 -2.63 -5.08
N VAL A 41 -5.06 -2.10 -4.70
CA VAL A 41 -4.83 -0.69 -4.37
C VAL A 41 -3.58 -0.16 -5.08
N LEU A 42 -3.44 1.15 -5.12
CA LEU A 42 -2.23 1.86 -5.50
C LEU A 42 -1.64 2.49 -4.25
N VAL A 43 -0.33 2.33 -4.06
CA VAL A 43 0.41 2.92 -2.94
C VAL A 43 1.30 4.02 -3.48
N SER A 44 1.17 5.22 -2.91
CA SER A 44 2.09 6.33 -3.15
C SER A 44 3.40 6.06 -2.41
N MET A 45 4.36 5.43 -3.09
CA MET A 45 5.65 5.07 -2.49
C MET A 45 6.48 6.31 -2.17
N LYS A 46 6.30 7.43 -2.89
CA LYS A 46 6.97 8.71 -2.58
C LYS A 46 6.67 9.20 -1.16
N ASP A 47 5.46 8.95 -0.66
CA ASP A 47 5.04 9.36 0.68
C ASP A 47 5.46 8.34 1.75
N VAL A 48 5.81 7.11 1.35
CA VAL A 48 6.31 6.04 2.22
C VAL A 48 7.83 6.13 2.37
N ASP A 49 8.52 6.31 1.24
CA ASP A 49 9.96 6.47 1.13
C ASP A 49 10.23 7.63 0.14
N PRO A 50 10.75 8.77 0.62
CA PRO A 50 11.08 9.92 -0.24
C PRO A 50 12.09 9.61 -1.35
N SER A 51 12.83 8.50 -1.26
CA SER A 51 13.74 8.03 -2.30
C SER A 51 13.05 7.22 -3.41
N ALA A 52 11.78 6.87 -3.26
CA ALA A 52 11.02 6.18 -4.29
C ALA A 52 10.88 7.05 -5.55
N GLY A 53 11.27 6.52 -6.71
CA GLY A 53 11.35 7.25 -7.96
C GLY A 53 12.51 8.26 -8.07
N ALA A 54 13.32 8.43 -7.02
CA ALA A 54 14.51 9.25 -7.09
C ALA A 54 15.60 8.50 -7.86
N LEU A 55 15.76 8.85 -9.14
CA LEU A 55 16.90 8.45 -9.96
C LEU A 55 18.13 9.32 -9.69
N ASP A 56 18.16 10.06 -8.57
CA ASP A 56 19.23 11.00 -8.20
C ASP A 56 20.47 10.26 -7.71
N PHE A 57 21.03 9.46 -8.62
CA PHE A 57 22.36 8.90 -8.49
C PHE A 57 23.44 9.99 -8.49
N LYS A 58 23.11 11.25 -8.77
CA LYS A 58 24.05 12.37 -8.88
C LYS A 58 24.61 12.84 -7.53
N SER A 59 23.96 12.55 -6.41
CA SER A 59 24.35 13.13 -5.10
C SER A 59 25.08 12.18 -4.15
N ASN A 60 25.26 10.90 -4.51
CA ASN A 60 25.94 9.95 -3.63
C ASN A 60 27.41 9.77 -4.06
N LYS A 61 28.36 10.08 -3.17
CA LYS A 61 29.80 9.86 -3.39
C LYS A 61 30.14 8.40 -3.73
N ASN A 62 29.25 7.46 -3.40
CA ASN A 62 29.35 6.06 -3.76
C ASN A 62 28.28 5.71 -4.81
N HIS A 63 28.59 5.94 -6.09
CA HIS A 63 27.73 5.43 -7.15
C HIS A 63 27.70 3.90 -7.08
N PRO A 64 26.51 3.26 -7.06
CA PRO A 64 26.45 1.82 -7.21
C PRO A 64 27.06 1.42 -8.55
N SER A 65 27.74 0.26 -8.59
CA SER A 65 28.32 -0.25 -9.83
C SER A 65 27.25 -0.37 -10.92
N LEU A 66 27.65 -0.28 -12.19
CA LEU A 66 26.71 -0.41 -13.32
C LEU A 66 25.90 -1.72 -13.25
N ARG A 67 26.52 -2.80 -12.75
CA ARG A 67 25.85 -4.07 -12.51
C ARG A 67 24.72 -3.95 -11.49
N VAL A 68 24.95 -3.24 -10.38
CA VAL A 68 23.92 -3.00 -9.35
C VAL A 68 22.82 -2.09 -9.90
N ARG A 69 23.13 -1.08 -10.72
CA ARG A 69 22.10 -0.26 -11.36
C ARG A 69 21.20 -1.05 -12.30
N ALA A 70 21.81 -1.93 -13.11
CA ALA A 70 21.06 -2.74 -14.08
C ALA A 70 20.17 -3.80 -13.40
N ALA A 71 20.53 -4.28 -12.21
CA ALA A 71 19.84 -5.39 -11.53
C ALA A 71 19.13 -5.01 -10.22
N GLY A 72 19.29 -3.78 -9.73
CA GLY A 72 18.72 -3.32 -8.46
C GLY A 72 17.20 -3.24 -8.49
N LEU A 73 16.58 -3.40 -7.32
CA LEU A 73 15.14 -3.21 -7.13
C LEU A 73 14.76 -1.77 -7.49
N ARG A 74 13.70 -1.65 -8.28
CA ARG A 74 13.12 -0.38 -8.66
C ARG A 74 11.94 -0.09 -7.75
N PHE A 75 11.91 1.13 -7.23
CA PHE A 75 10.79 1.68 -6.50
C PHE A 75 10.18 2.77 -7.37
N GLU A 76 9.03 2.51 -7.98
CA GLU A 76 8.28 3.54 -8.69
C GLU A 76 7.57 4.47 -7.68
N PRO A 77 7.29 5.73 -8.05
CA PRO A 77 6.55 6.65 -7.18
C PRO A 77 5.16 6.13 -6.77
N VAL A 78 4.54 5.31 -7.62
CA VAL A 78 3.23 4.69 -7.39
C VAL A 78 3.35 3.22 -7.77
N GLU A 79 3.10 2.33 -6.82
CA GLU A 79 3.16 0.88 -7.04
C GLU A 79 1.79 0.22 -6.85
N PRO A 80 1.43 -0.77 -7.68
CA PRO A 80 0.28 -1.62 -7.42
C PRO A 80 0.54 -2.48 -6.19
N ALA A 81 -0.50 -2.63 -5.37
CA ALA A 81 -0.42 -3.43 -4.15
C ALA A 81 -1.75 -4.12 -3.85
N SER A 82 -1.70 -5.09 -2.95
CA SER A 82 -2.88 -5.78 -2.42
C SER A 82 -3.07 -5.39 -0.95
N LEU A 83 -4.21 -4.79 -0.63
CA LEU A 83 -4.59 -4.45 0.74
C LEU A 83 -5.10 -5.71 1.46
N LEU A 84 -4.43 -6.06 2.55
CA LEU A 84 -4.77 -7.21 3.40
C LEU A 84 -5.66 -6.82 4.57
N ALA A 85 -5.34 -5.71 5.24
CA ALA A 85 -6.09 -5.28 6.41
C ALA A 85 -5.90 -3.80 6.72
N TRP A 86 -6.86 -3.25 7.46
CA TRP A 86 -6.72 -1.99 8.17
C TRP A 86 -6.59 -2.25 9.66
N VAL A 87 -5.69 -1.53 10.32
CA VAL A 87 -5.48 -1.58 11.77
C VAL A 87 -5.66 -0.18 12.34
N LYS A 88 -6.47 -0.05 13.39
CA LYS A 88 -6.66 1.18 14.14
C LYS A 88 -5.67 1.22 15.29
N LEU A 89 -4.87 2.28 15.34
CA LEU A 89 -3.93 2.55 16.42
C LEU A 89 -4.65 3.15 17.64
N CYS A 90 -3.96 3.16 18.78
CA CYS A 90 -4.48 3.73 20.03
C CYS A 90 -4.71 5.24 19.96
N ASP A 91 -4.05 5.95 19.03
CA ASP A 91 -4.27 7.36 18.72
C ASP A 91 -5.50 7.59 17.81
N GLY A 92 -6.22 6.52 17.47
CA GLY A 92 -7.38 6.54 16.60
C GLY A 92 -7.07 6.56 15.10
N GLN A 93 -5.79 6.64 14.70
CA GLN A 93 -5.38 6.64 13.30
C GLN A 93 -5.46 5.24 12.70
N TRP A 94 -5.81 5.17 11.42
CA TRP A 94 -5.80 3.93 10.65
C TRP A 94 -4.49 3.74 9.89
N ARG A 95 -4.05 2.49 9.84
CA ARG A 95 -2.88 2.00 9.10
C ARG A 95 -3.28 0.84 8.21
N ALA A 96 -2.77 0.83 6.99
CA ALA A 96 -2.98 -0.27 6.06
C ALA A 96 -1.82 -1.25 6.14
N ILE A 97 -2.15 -2.54 6.06
CA ILE A 97 -1.21 -3.61 5.77
C ILE A 97 -1.40 -3.98 4.30
N VAL A 98 -0.38 -3.71 3.49
CA VAL A 98 -0.41 -3.94 2.04
C VAL A 98 0.73 -4.85 1.61
N LEU A 99 0.51 -5.63 0.56
CA LEU A 99 1.56 -6.37 -0.14
C LEU A 99 1.91 -5.62 -1.43
N VAL A 100 3.13 -5.12 -1.53
CA VAL A 100 3.63 -4.43 -2.73
C VAL A 100 4.51 -5.39 -3.50
N GLU A 101 4.30 -5.48 -4.81
CA GLU A 101 5.17 -6.23 -5.72
C GLU A 101 6.21 -5.28 -6.31
N LEU A 102 7.48 -5.56 -6.09
CA LEU A 102 8.60 -4.79 -6.62
C LEU A 102 9.36 -5.62 -7.65
N HIS A 103 9.88 -4.96 -8.67
CA HIS A 103 10.68 -5.61 -9.70
C HIS A 103 12.08 -5.01 -9.77
N SER A 104 13.05 -5.85 -10.13
CA SER A 104 14.38 -5.37 -10.51
C SER A 104 14.29 -4.55 -11.80
N SER A 105 15.24 -3.63 -11.98
CA SER A 105 15.28 -2.75 -13.15
C SER A 105 15.42 -3.49 -14.49
N ASN A 106 15.93 -4.73 -14.47
CA ASN A 106 16.01 -5.62 -15.63
C ASN A 106 14.80 -6.57 -15.77
N GLY A 107 13.81 -6.49 -14.88
CA GLY A 107 12.60 -7.31 -14.87
C GLY A 107 12.83 -8.80 -14.54
N ARG A 108 14.04 -9.20 -14.17
CA ARG A 108 14.40 -10.62 -13.95
C ARG A 108 14.09 -11.13 -12.55
N THR A 109 13.92 -10.23 -11.59
CA THR A 109 13.66 -10.54 -10.19
C THR A 109 12.42 -9.77 -9.74
N GLY A 110 11.46 -10.48 -9.16
CA GLY A 110 10.33 -9.90 -8.43
C GLY A 110 10.46 -10.17 -6.95
N LEU A 111 10.02 -9.24 -6.11
CA LEU A 111 9.95 -9.39 -4.67
C LEU A 111 8.63 -8.78 -4.16
N THR A 112 7.83 -9.58 -3.45
CA THR A 112 6.67 -9.08 -2.73
C THR A 112 7.04 -8.74 -1.30
N ILE A 113 6.80 -7.50 -0.88
CA ILE A 113 7.07 -7.06 0.49
C ILE A 113 5.79 -6.60 1.21
N PRO A 114 5.62 -6.94 2.50
CA PRO A 114 4.57 -6.35 3.32
C PRO A 114 4.98 -4.94 3.78
N LEU A 115 4.10 -3.97 3.62
CA LEU A 115 4.28 -2.61 4.14
C LEU A 115 3.18 -2.25 5.14
N TYR A 116 3.59 -1.54 6.18
CA TYR A 116 2.72 -0.93 7.17
C TYR A 116 2.68 0.59 6.93
N VAL A 117 1.58 1.08 6.35
CA VAL A 117 1.52 2.44 5.80
C VAL A 117 0.35 3.25 6.33
N SER A 118 0.47 4.57 6.27
CA SER A 118 -0.63 5.49 6.59
C SER A 118 -1.82 5.27 5.63
N HIS A 119 -3.04 5.53 6.10
CA HIS A 119 -4.21 5.51 5.21
C HIS A 119 -4.09 6.52 4.05
N THR A 120 -3.34 7.61 4.26
CA THR A 120 -3.22 8.71 3.29
C THR A 120 -2.47 8.32 2.03
N VAL A 121 -1.63 7.27 2.08
CA VAL A 121 -0.80 6.86 0.95
C VAL A 121 -1.45 5.77 0.10
N VAL A 122 -2.59 5.22 0.54
CA VAL A 122 -3.29 4.12 -0.12
C VAL A 122 -4.49 4.66 -0.88
N ARG A 123 -4.60 4.31 -2.16
CA ARG A 123 -5.69 4.72 -3.04
C ARG A 123 -6.28 3.50 -3.73
N ARG A 124 -7.60 3.48 -3.96
CA ARG A 124 -8.21 2.34 -4.66
C ARG A 124 -7.75 2.32 -6.12
N ARG A 125 -7.33 1.15 -6.60
CA ARG A 125 -7.09 0.93 -8.04
C ARG A 125 -8.45 0.77 -8.71
N ASN A 126 -8.88 1.74 -9.48
CA ASN A 126 -10.11 1.62 -10.27
C ASN A 126 -9.84 0.67 -11.45
N ALA A 127 -10.78 -0.23 -11.72
CA ALA A 127 -10.64 -1.26 -12.76
C ALA A 127 -10.88 -0.74 -14.19
N ARG A 128 -10.42 0.47 -14.53
CA ARG A 128 -10.59 1.04 -15.86
C ARG A 128 -9.30 1.70 -16.35
N GLU A 129 -8.57 0.94 -17.16
CA GLU A 129 -8.04 1.35 -18.48
C GLU A 129 -7.66 0.09 -19.26
#